data_AF-A0A9E5FGY1-F1
#
_entry.id   AF-A0A9E5FGY1-F1
#
_cell.length_a   1.000
_cell.length_b   1.000
_cell.length_c   1.000
_cell.angle_alpha   90.00
_cell.angle_beta   90.00
_cell.angle_gamma   90.00
#
_symmetry.space_group_name_H-M   'P 1'
#
loop_
_entity.id
_entity.type
_entity.pdbx_description
1 polymer ?
#
loop_
_entity_poly.entity_id
_entity_poly.type
_entity_poly.pdbx_seq_one_letter_code
_entity_poly.pdbx_strand_id
1 'polypeptide(L)'
;IGAEGVTVTLTGTDDTGAKVTRTANVGVDALFSFTDLRPGNYSVVSGLLPKFIAGPGQPGDAGGISAPVAVGSIHLGSGQNATGYLLPQSEGSALSGTVYLDRNSNGMRDDGEPGLPNQAVTLNGNGPSGITTKTARTDANGGFTFVDLLPGTYQVTSPAAGGFTATGTEAGDLGGTPGTDSISDITIGSGSLGDNYNLGRSVVLNLTGRAFLDRNADGRYQPSDTLLPGVRVTLTGMSSAGQAITRQAVTNAAGRYAFISLPDGIYQVAAQAASGTVITRGVVGSVGGSAEMASISQINLGISGSGVGYDFPMIPPSRIAGVVFNDLNRNGVRNPGELGIANVIITLTGNDDLGRSVRRQAVTAADGSYAFDNLRSGSYFVSRTVPTGYQAGAAKVGSLGGMVRNGGIGLSLGIASTAQRYDFAVIQVVPPTSTVLSKRRYIA
;
A
#
# COMPACT_ATOMS: atom_id res chain seq x y z
N ILE A 1 42.46 23.32 27.34
CA ILE A 1 42.43 24.51 28.23
C ILE A 1 41.51 24.16 29.38
N GLY A 2 41.92 24.36 30.64
CA GLY A 2 41.11 24.03 31.83
C GLY A 2 41.53 22.79 32.64
N ALA A 3 42.76 22.29 32.48
CA ALA A 3 43.27 21.14 33.24
C ALA A 3 44.06 21.51 34.51
N GLU A 4 44.16 22.80 34.85
CA GLU A 4 44.88 23.27 36.03
C GLU A 4 44.28 22.65 37.30
N GLY A 5 45.13 22.11 38.18
CA GLY A 5 44.71 21.46 39.41
C GLY A 5 44.26 20.00 39.27
N VAL A 6 44.29 19.44 38.06
CA VAL A 6 44.11 17.99 37.85
C VAL A 6 45.34 17.24 38.34
N THR A 7 45.15 16.16 39.09
CA THR A 7 46.26 15.30 39.53
C THR A 7 46.51 14.18 38.50
N VAL A 8 47.75 14.06 38.04
CA VAL A 8 48.27 12.93 37.27
C VAL A 8 49.01 11.99 38.21
N THR A 9 48.69 10.70 38.14
CA THR A 9 49.36 9.64 38.90
C THR A 9 50.25 8.82 37.97
N LEU A 10 51.53 8.70 38.31
CA LEU A 10 52.45 7.76 37.71
C LEU A 10 52.54 6.50 38.58
N THR A 11 52.37 5.33 37.98
CA THR A 11 52.56 4.03 38.62
C THR A 11 53.47 3.15 37.78
N GLY A 12 54.19 2.20 38.37
CA GLY A 12 55.03 1.28 37.61
C GLY A 12 55.99 0.49 38.48
N THR A 13 56.98 -0.12 37.82
CA THR A 13 58.11 -0.79 38.48
C THR A 13 59.43 -0.28 37.90
N ASP A 14 60.39 0.02 38.76
CA ASP A 14 61.73 0.36 38.33
C ASP A 14 62.57 -0.88 37.93
N ASP A 15 63.80 -0.64 37.50
CA ASP A 15 64.83 -1.59 37.11
C ASP A 15 65.22 -2.60 38.21
N THR A 16 64.87 -2.32 39.48
CA THR A 16 65.05 -3.25 40.61
C THR A 16 63.82 -4.10 40.89
N GLY A 17 62.72 -3.85 40.17
CA GLY A 17 61.42 -4.46 40.42
C GLY A 17 60.65 -3.78 41.56
N ALA A 18 61.13 -2.66 42.10
CA ALA A 18 60.41 -1.93 43.14
C ALA A 18 59.22 -1.19 42.54
N LYS A 19 58.07 -1.24 43.22
CA LYS A 19 56.87 -0.51 42.81
C LYS A 19 57.06 0.99 43.04
N VAL A 20 56.72 1.78 42.04
CA VAL A 20 56.76 3.25 42.09
C VAL A 20 55.34 3.79 41.99
N THR A 21 55.00 4.76 42.83
CA THR A 21 53.78 5.56 42.72
C THR A 21 54.12 7.00 43.03
N ARG A 22 53.80 7.92 42.12
CA ARG A 22 54.01 9.36 42.29
C ARG A 22 52.80 10.12 41.76
N THR A 23 52.58 11.31 42.27
CA THR A 23 51.53 12.22 41.81
C THR A 23 52.11 13.57 41.46
N ALA A 24 51.61 14.19 40.40
CA ALA A 24 51.93 15.55 40.01
C ALA A 24 50.63 16.29 39.68
N ASN A 25 50.54 17.57 40.05
CA ASN A 25 49.42 18.41 39.63
C ASN A 25 49.75 19.07 38.30
N VAL A 26 48.76 19.16 37.42
CA VAL A 26 48.86 19.86 36.14
C VAL A 26 48.91 21.37 36.39
N GLY A 27 49.93 22.01 35.83
CA GLY A 27 50.16 23.45 35.94
C GLY A 27 49.21 24.31 35.10
N VAL A 28 49.31 25.63 35.27
CA VAL A 28 48.58 26.64 34.47
C VAL A 28 48.85 26.55 32.97
N ASP A 29 50.01 26.01 32.61
CA ASP A 29 50.48 25.74 31.25
C ASP A 29 49.96 24.40 30.69
N ALA A 30 49.12 23.69 31.46
CA ALA A 30 48.61 22.36 31.18
C ALA A 30 49.70 21.27 31.07
N LEU A 31 50.85 21.46 31.73
CA LEU A 31 51.93 20.47 31.77
C LEU A 31 52.01 19.75 33.13
N PHE A 32 52.56 18.53 33.10
CA PHE A 32 52.94 17.75 34.28
C PHE A 32 54.33 17.16 34.05
N SER A 33 55.07 16.87 35.13
CA SER A 33 56.37 16.21 35.04
C SER A 33 56.65 15.32 36.24
N PHE A 34 57.46 14.30 36.02
CA PHE A 34 58.03 13.44 37.05
C PHE A 34 59.54 13.39 36.82
N THR A 35 60.33 13.86 37.78
CA THR A 35 61.80 13.84 37.72
C THR A 35 62.37 12.69 38.55
N ASP A 36 63.65 12.38 38.32
CA ASP A 36 64.40 11.42 39.14
C ASP A 36 63.72 10.05 39.22
N LEU A 37 63.19 9.61 38.08
CA LEU A 37 62.71 8.26 37.87
C LEU A 37 63.90 7.37 37.49
N ARG A 38 63.97 6.19 38.11
CA ARG A 38 64.87 5.13 37.66
C ARG A 38 64.39 4.58 36.32
N PRO A 39 65.25 3.87 35.56
CA PRO A 39 64.78 3.13 34.41
C PRO A 39 63.70 2.13 34.82
N GLY A 40 62.73 1.83 33.97
CA GLY A 40 61.60 0.99 34.36
C GLY A 40 60.43 1.00 33.39
N ASN A 41 59.34 0.39 33.82
CA ASN A 41 58.08 0.37 33.08
C ASN A 41 57.02 1.12 33.88
N TYR A 42 56.45 2.15 33.27
CA TYR A 42 55.55 3.09 33.92
C TYR A 42 54.23 3.26 33.17
N SER A 43 53.25 3.80 33.87
CA SER A 43 51.96 4.22 33.36
C SER A 43 51.62 5.56 33.99
N VAL A 44 51.04 6.48 33.22
CA VAL A 44 50.51 7.76 33.69
C VAL A 44 49.00 7.79 33.50
N VAL A 45 48.28 8.27 34.50
CA VAL A 45 46.81 8.39 34.50
C VAL A 45 46.42 9.75 35.06
N SER A 46 45.61 10.50 34.31
CA SER A 46 45.05 11.78 34.78
C SER A 46 43.72 11.53 35.51
N GLY A 47 43.46 12.30 36.56
CA GLY A 47 42.12 12.45 37.11
C GLY A 47 41.16 13.06 36.08
N LEU A 48 39.88 12.73 36.19
CA LEU A 48 38.81 13.32 35.38
C LEU A 48 38.15 14.49 36.11
N LEU A 49 37.96 15.59 35.40
CA LEU A 49 37.18 16.71 35.91
C LEU A 49 35.67 16.41 35.86
N PRO A 50 34.87 16.99 36.78
CA PRO A 50 33.42 16.89 36.72
C PRO A 50 32.90 17.39 35.36
N LYS A 51 31.96 16.64 34.74
CA LYS A 51 31.37 16.90 33.40
C LYS A 51 32.29 16.64 32.20
N PHE A 52 33.54 16.23 32.44
CA PHE A 52 34.44 15.80 31.38
C PHE A 52 34.40 14.29 31.20
N ILE A 53 34.50 13.86 29.94
CA ILE A 53 34.65 12.47 29.54
C ILE A 53 36.09 12.21 29.11
N ALA A 54 36.55 10.98 29.33
CA ALA A 54 37.92 10.59 29.05
C ALA A 54 38.20 10.48 27.55
N GLY A 55 39.17 11.26 27.06
CA GLY A 55 39.75 11.07 25.74
C GLY A 55 40.89 10.03 25.75
N PRO A 56 41.32 9.54 24.58
CA PRO A 56 42.41 8.57 24.50
C PRO A 56 43.74 9.25 24.82
N GLY A 57 44.52 8.68 25.74
CA GLY A 57 45.87 9.14 26.00
C GLY A 57 46.76 8.99 24.76
N GLN A 58 47.61 9.96 24.48
CA GLN A 58 48.53 9.92 23.36
C GLN A 58 49.94 9.59 23.87
N PRO A 59 50.54 8.46 23.44
CA PRO A 59 51.91 8.13 23.79
C PRO A 59 52.89 9.21 23.34
N GLY A 60 53.87 9.47 24.21
CA GLY A 60 54.98 10.37 23.92
C GLY A 60 56.13 9.71 23.15
N ASP A 61 57.28 10.36 23.17
CA ASP A 61 58.50 9.94 22.45
C ASP A 61 59.06 8.57 22.87
N ALA A 62 58.86 8.15 24.13
CA ALA A 62 59.23 6.82 24.62
C ALA A 62 58.13 5.77 24.40
N GLY A 63 57.10 6.10 23.61
CA GLY A 63 56.00 5.21 23.29
C GLY A 63 55.08 4.92 24.48
N GLY A 64 54.36 3.81 24.39
CA GLY A 64 53.34 3.39 25.36
C GLY A 64 52.05 2.94 24.69
N ILE A 65 51.12 2.45 25.50
CA ILE A 65 49.80 1.98 25.09
C ILE A 65 48.76 3.02 25.51
N SER A 66 48.00 3.53 24.54
CA SER A 66 46.89 4.47 24.77
C SER A 66 45.79 3.84 25.62
N ALA A 67 45.28 4.59 26.58
CA ALA A 67 44.11 4.25 27.39
C ALA A 67 43.32 5.54 27.72
N PRO A 68 42.04 5.45 28.15
CA PRO A 68 41.26 6.64 28.50
C PRO A 68 41.95 7.45 29.62
N VAL A 69 42.24 8.72 29.34
CA VAL A 69 43.04 9.65 30.19
C VAL A 69 44.35 9.05 30.71
N ALA A 70 44.93 8.09 29.99
CA ALA A 70 46.06 7.32 30.45
C ALA A 70 46.99 6.88 29.31
N VAL A 71 48.27 6.71 29.62
CA VAL A 71 49.22 5.99 28.77
C VAL A 71 49.95 4.99 29.64
N GLY A 72 49.83 3.71 29.30
CA GLY A 72 50.49 2.62 30.02
C GLY A 72 51.71 2.07 29.29
N SER A 73 52.45 1.18 29.94
CA SER A 73 53.58 0.45 29.34
C SER A 73 54.65 1.37 28.73
N ILE A 74 54.90 2.50 29.38
CA ILE A 74 55.96 3.44 29.04
C ILE A 74 57.28 2.83 29.49
N HIS A 75 58.14 2.47 28.54
CA HIS A 75 59.47 1.96 28.86
C HIS A 75 60.46 3.13 28.95
N LEU A 76 60.99 3.37 30.15
CA LEU A 76 61.97 4.41 30.39
C LEU A 76 63.36 3.79 30.52
N GLY A 77 64.24 4.03 29.55
CA GLY A 77 65.63 3.57 29.56
C GLY A 77 66.55 4.43 30.44
N SER A 78 67.77 3.92 30.67
CA SER A 78 68.80 4.67 31.42
C SER A 78 69.21 5.95 30.71
N GLY A 79 69.12 7.09 31.41
CA GLY A 79 69.44 8.40 30.88
C GLY A 79 68.45 8.93 29.84
N GLN A 80 67.31 8.26 29.64
CA GLN A 80 66.28 8.68 28.70
C GLN A 80 65.30 9.66 29.35
N ASN A 81 64.91 10.69 28.61
CA ASN A 81 63.73 11.49 28.93
C ASN A 81 62.53 10.97 28.15
N ALA A 82 61.35 10.98 28.77
CA ALA A 82 60.09 10.64 28.14
C ALA A 82 59.19 11.88 28.15
N THR A 83 58.89 12.43 26.97
CA THR A 83 58.15 13.69 26.79
C THR A 83 57.03 13.55 25.76
N GLY A 84 56.11 14.51 25.72
CA GLY A 84 55.05 14.55 24.71
C GLY A 84 53.82 13.68 25.00
N TYR A 85 53.62 13.24 26.25
CA TYR A 85 52.43 12.51 26.66
C TYR A 85 51.23 13.45 26.82
N LEU A 86 50.12 13.15 26.14
CA LEU A 86 48.87 13.92 26.27
C LEU A 86 47.77 13.04 26.88
N LEU A 87 47.03 13.58 27.86
CA LEU A 87 45.96 12.89 28.56
C LEU A 87 44.65 13.69 28.37
N PRO A 88 44.07 13.70 27.16
CA PRO A 88 42.97 14.58 26.82
C PRO A 88 41.68 14.18 27.55
N GLN A 89 40.90 15.19 27.91
CA GLN A 89 39.54 15.06 28.39
C GLN A 89 38.69 16.11 27.68
N SER A 90 37.41 15.84 27.46
CA SER A 90 36.49 16.72 26.71
C SER A 90 35.18 16.88 27.47
N GLU A 91 34.49 18.01 27.31
CA GLU A 91 33.15 18.15 27.85
C GLU A 91 32.20 17.16 27.16
N GLY A 92 31.33 16.51 27.93
CA GLY A 92 30.38 15.53 27.39
C GLY A 92 29.40 16.17 26.40
N SER A 93 29.37 15.64 25.18
CA SER A 93 28.44 16.05 24.13
C SER A 93 27.26 15.09 24.03
N ALA A 94 26.15 15.55 23.44
CA ALA A 94 24.95 14.75 23.25
C ALA A 94 24.33 14.93 21.86
N LEU A 95 23.57 13.92 21.43
CA LEU A 95 22.78 13.94 20.21
C LEU A 95 21.40 13.33 20.47
N SER A 96 20.34 14.07 20.19
CA SER A 96 18.95 13.65 20.34
C SER A 96 18.13 13.82 19.06
N GLY A 97 17.04 13.06 18.97
CA GLY A 97 16.20 13.06 17.78
C GLY A 97 14.95 12.22 17.95
N THR A 98 14.18 12.08 16.87
CA THR A 98 12.90 11.34 16.87
C THR A 98 12.81 10.36 15.70
N VAL A 99 12.39 9.13 15.95
CA VAL A 99 11.88 8.24 14.89
C VAL A 99 10.36 8.39 14.88
N TYR A 100 9.77 8.73 13.74
CA TYR A 100 8.35 9.08 13.64
C TYR A 100 7.63 8.33 12.51
N LEU A 101 6.31 8.23 12.62
CA LEU A 101 5.44 7.71 11.58
C LEU A 101 5.18 8.81 10.56
N ASP A 102 6.00 8.81 9.52
CA ASP A 102 5.84 9.61 8.32
C ASP A 102 4.65 9.04 7.52
N ARG A 103 3.50 9.64 7.74
CA ARG A 103 2.24 9.16 7.15
C ARG A 103 2.26 9.45 5.68
N ASN A 104 2.54 10.70 5.32
CA ASN A 104 2.52 11.13 3.94
C ASN A 104 3.76 10.70 3.13
N SER A 105 4.74 10.04 3.74
CA SER A 105 5.95 9.56 3.08
C SER A 105 6.76 10.67 2.39
N ASN A 106 6.72 11.90 2.91
CA ASN A 106 7.43 13.04 2.34
C ASN A 106 8.88 13.17 2.88
N GLY A 107 9.25 12.37 3.87
CA GLY A 107 10.57 12.38 4.50
C GLY A 107 10.82 13.54 5.48
N MET A 108 9.82 14.36 5.76
CA MET A 108 9.85 15.48 6.69
C MET A 108 8.91 15.22 7.86
N ARG A 109 9.28 15.68 9.05
CA ARG A 109 8.43 15.52 10.23
C ARG A 109 7.37 16.60 10.26
N ASP A 110 6.12 16.22 10.01
CA ASP A 110 4.99 17.14 9.99
C ASP A 110 4.21 17.15 11.33
N ASP A 111 3.44 18.23 11.54
CA ASP A 111 2.54 18.34 12.70
C ASP A 111 1.51 17.21 12.72
N GLY A 112 1.40 16.54 13.88
CA GLY A 112 0.45 15.44 14.08
C GLY A 112 0.98 14.05 13.67
N GLU A 113 2.21 13.96 13.20
CA GLU A 113 2.89 12.68 12.97
C GLU A 113 3.42 12.12 14.30
N PRO A 114 2.92 10.95 14.74
CA PRO A 114 3.31 10.40 16.03
C PRO A 114 4.71 9.81 15.99
N GLY A 115 5.43 9.94 17.09
CA GLY A 115 6.67 9.20 17.29
C GLY A 115 6.44 7.69 17.35
N LEU A 116 7.42 6.92 16.88
CA LEU A 116 7.39 5.47 16.90
C LEU A 116 8.20 4.93 18.09
N PRO A 117 7.56 4.25 19.06
CA PRO A 117 8.27 3.70 20.19
C PRO A 117 9.07 2.43 19.86
N ASN A 118 10.08 2.16 20.69
CA ASN A 118 10.91 0.96 20.66
C ASN A 118 11.61 0.69 19.32
N GLN A 119 11.85 1.73 18.51
CA GLN A 119 12.65 1.65 17.29
C GLN A 119 14.13 1.59 17.65
N ALA A 120 14.88 0.71 16.99
CA ALA A 120 16.33 0.63 17.16
C ALA A 120 17.01 1.82 16.48
N VAL A 121 17.88 2.50 17.21
CA VAL A 121 18.71 3.60 16.70
C VAL A 121 20.17 3.27 17.00
N THR A 122 21.04 3.41 16.01
CA THR A 122 22.48 3.19 16.11
C THR A 122 23.20 4.47 15.76
N LEU A 123 24.18 4.84 16.59
CA LEU A 123 25.10 5.94 16.34
C LEU A 123 26.49 5.34 16.11
N ASN A 124 27.01 5.48 14.90
CA ASN A 124 28.37 5.12 14.55
C ASN A 124 29.21 6.39 14.43
N GLY A 125 30.31 6.48 15.15
CA GLY A 125 31.22 7.61 15.15
C GLY A 125 32.62 7.21 14.78
N ASN A 126 33.38 8.15 14.22
CA ASN A 126 34.82 8.08 14.12
C ASN A 126 35.39 9.21 14.98
N GLY A 127 35.78 8.88 16.20
CA GLY A 127 36.37 9.81 17.16
C GLY A 127 37.89 9.62 17.30
N PRO A 128 38.57 10.42 18.14
CA PRO A 128 40.00 10.29 18.41
C PRO A 128 40.43 8.90 18.87
N SER A 129 39.52 8.12 19.47
CA SER A 129 39.74 6.74 19.94
C SER A 129 39.44 5.67 18.89
N GLY A 130 39.09 6.06 17.66
CA GLY A 130 38.62 5.17 16.60
C GLY A 130 37.09 5.05 16.52
N ILE A 131 36.62 3.95 15.93
CA ILE A 131 35.20 3.72 15.69
C ILE A 131 34.44 3.54 17.01
N THR A 132 33.40 4.33 17.23
CA THR A 132 32.48 4.25 18.37
C THR A 132 31.11 3.81 17.88
N THR A 133 30.52 2.76 18.45
CA THR A 133 29.13 2.37 18.18
C THR A 133 28.32 2.44 19.47
N LYS A 134 27.26 3.25 19.47
CA LYS A 134 26.24 3.29 20.53
C LYS A 134 24.89 2.87 19.96
N THR A 135 24.05 2.26 20.78
CA THR A 135 22.68 1.88 20.40
C THR A 135 21.67 2.39 21.42
N ALA A 136 20.48 2.72 20.95
CA ALA A 136 19.35 3.17 21.75
C ALA A 136 18.05 2.56 21.24
N ARG A 137 17.01 2.63 22.07
CA ARG A 137 15.62 2.39 21.67
C ARG A 137 14.83 3.66 21.89
N THR A 138 13.95 3.99 20.95
CA THR A 138 13.09 5.16 21.10
C THR A 138 12.07 4.98 22.22
N ASP A 139 11.76 6.07 22.91
CA ASP A 139 10.77 6.13 23.98
C ASP A 139 9.32 6.12 23.45
N ALA A 140 8.34 6.29 24.34
CA ALA A 140 6.91 6.31 24.00
C ALA A 140 6.52 7.37 22.95
N ASN A 141 7.31 8.44 22.83
CA ASN A 141 7.10 9.55 21.90
C ASN A 141 8.06 9.49 20.71
N GLY A 142 8.75 8.36 20.50
CA GLY A 142 9.71 8.20 19.41
C GLY A 142 11.06 8.86 19.64
N GLY A 143 11.30 9.47 20.81
CA GLY A 143 12.54 10.18 21.12
C GLY A 143 13.71 9.23 21.41
N PHE A 144 14.92 9.61 21.02
CA PHE A 144 16.17 8.95 21.43
C PHE A 144 17.22 9.97 21.84
N THR A 145 18.21 9.55 22.62
CA THR A 145 19.35 10.38 23.03
C THR A 145 20.61 9.54 23.20
N PHE A 146 21.73 10.05 22.69
CA PHE A 146 23.07 9.56 22.97
C PHE A 146 23.82 10.63 23.75
N VAL A 147 24.36 10.28 24.92
CA VAL A 147 25.16 11.17 25.78
C VAL A 147 26.62 10.72 25.81
N ASP A 148 27.47 11.54 26.42
CA ASP A 148 28.90 11.27 26.62
C ASP A 148 29.61 10.91 25.30
N LEU A 149 29.38 11.77 24.30
CA LEU A 149 30.00 11.66 22.98
C LEU A 149 31.32 12.44 22.97
N LEU A 150 32.40 11.78 22.55
CA LEU A 150 33.66 12.45 22.28
C LEU A 150 33.54 13.30 21.00
N PRO A 151 34.33 14.36 20.85
CA PRO A 151 34.38 15.11 19.61
C PRO A 151 34.70 14.18 18.43
N GLY A 152 34.04 14.36 17.28
CA GLY A 152 34.22 13.49 16.12
C GLY A 152 33.11 13.63 15.09
N THR A 153 33.19 12.79 14.05
CA THR A 153 32.18 12.72 13.00
C THR A 153 31.34 11.47 13.16
N TYR A 154 30.01 11.63 13.11
CA TYR A 154 29.04 10.60 13.44
C TYR A 154 28.02 10.38 12.32
N GLN A 155 27.43 9.19 12.31
CA GLN A 155 26.27 8.80 11.53
C GLN A 155 25.23 8.19 12.48
N VAL A 156 24.01 8.70 12.43
CA VAL A 156 22.85 8.08 13.11
C VAL A 156 22.03 7.31 12.09
N THR A 157 21.55 6.13 12.45
CA THR A 157 20.75 5.25 11.59
C THR A 157 19.68 4.56 12.42
N SER A 158 18.50 4.37 11.87
CA SER A 158 17.46 3.54 12.48
C SER A 158 17.01 2.51 11.46
N PRO A 159 17.54 1.27 11.45
CA PRO A 159 17.17 0.32 10.41
C PRO A 159 15.66 0.05 10.39
N ALA A 160 15.05 0.03 9.20
CA ALA A 160 13.64 -0.31 9.06
C ALA A 160 13.37 -1.73 9.60
N ALA A 161 12.51 -1.83 10.62
CA ALA A 161 12.09 -3.09 11.23
C ALA A 161 10.56 -3.23 11.17
N GLY A 162 10.05 -4.46 11.17
CA GLY A 162 8.65 -4.75 11.50
C GLY A 162 7.57 -4.06 10.65
N GLY A 163 7.58 -4.26 9.32
CA GLY A 163 6.49 -3.78 8.45
C GLY A 163 6.53 -2.27 8.15
N PHE A 164 7.61 -1.59 8.50
CA PHE A 164 7.88 -0.21 8.12
C PHE A 164 8.93 -0.13 7.00
N THR A 165 8.90 0.98 6.26
CA THR A 165 9.92 1.40 5.29
C THR A 165 10.43 2.78 5.64
N ALA A 166 11.72 3.03 5.44
CA ALA A 166 12.32 4.34 5.61
C ALA A 166 11.83 5.28 4.49
N THR A 167 11.44 6.50 4.86
CA THR A 167 10.90 7.50 3.92
C THR A 167 11.82 8.70 3.72
N GLY A 168 12.74 8.93 4.65
CA GLY A 168 13.66 10.05 4.64
C GLY A 168 14.18 10.36 6.03
N THR A 169 15.12 11.29 6.09
CA THR A 169 15.65 11.81 7.35
C THR A 169 15.81 13.32 7.26
N GLU A 170 15.82 13.98 8.41
CA GLU A 170 16.02 15.42 8.57
C GLU A 170 17.21 15.66 9.49
N ALA A 171 18.22 16.39 9.00
CA ALA A 171 19.39 16.72 9.80
C ALA A 171 19.02 17.68 10.94
N GLY A 172 19.61 17.45 12.11
CA GLY A 172 19.42 18.29 13.28
C GLY A 172 20.33 19.52 13.30
N ASP A 173 20.41 20.15 14.46
CA ASP A 173 20.97 21.51 14.62
C ASP A 173 22.50 21.58 14.40
N LEU A 174 23.23 20.47 14.53
CA LEU A 174 24.67 20.40 14.18
C LEU A 174 24.90 20.01 12.70
N GLY A 175 23.83 19.99 11.90
CA GLY A 175 23.86 19.58 10.50
C GLY A 175 24.11 18.09 10.32
N GLY A 176 24.67 17.75 9.17
CA GLY A 176 24.84 16.39 8.66
C GLY A 176 24.28 16.26 7.26
N THR A 177 24.47 15.08 6.65
CA THR A 177 23.98 14.75 5.32
C THR A 177 22.78 13.79 5.46
N PRO A 178 21.54 14.24 5.21
CA PRO A 178 20.38 13.35 5.24
C PRO A 178 20.42 12.31 4.11
N GLY A 179 20.11 11.07 4.45
CA GLY A 179 19.82 9.98 3.52
C GLY A 179 18.42 9.41 3.75
N THR A 180 18.11 8.26 3.13
CA THR A 180 16.79 7.63 3.31
C THR A 180 16.62 7.02 4.71
N ASP A 181 17.68 6.41 5.26
CA ASP A 181 17.61 5.64 6.53
C ASP A 181 18.61 6.12 7.60
N SER A 182 19.44 7.10 7.25
CA SER A 182 20.57 7.57 8.06
C SER A 182 20.88 9.03 7.81
N ILE A 183 21.46 9.70 8.80
CA ILE A 183 22.06 11.04 8.65
C ILE A 183 23.56 10.85 8.93
N SER A 184 24.42 11.13 7.94
CA SER A 184 25.89 11.01 8.06
C SER A 184 26.57 12.35 8.30
N ASP A 185 27.89 12.33 8.47
CA ASP A 185 28.75 13.51 8.52
C ASP A 185 28.39 14.53 9.62
N ILE A 186 27.77 14.05 10.70
CA ILE A 186 27.39 14.87 11.84
C ILE A 186 28.65 15.20 12.63
N THR A 187 29.09 16.45 12.60
CA THR A 187 30.30 16.87 13.30
C THR A 187 29.94 17.36 14.70
N ILE A 188 30.38 16.62 15.72
CA ILE A 188 30.14 16.92 17.13
C ILE A 188 31.44 17.46 17.73
N GLY A 189 31.42 18.68 18.26
CA GLY A 189 32.52 19.28 19.02
C GLY A 189 32.46 18.92 20.50
N SER A 190 33.43 19.39 21.28
CA SER A 190 33.41 19.27 22.75
C SER A 190 32.26 20.09 23.33
N GLY A 191 31.45 19.49 24.20
CA GLY A 191 30.30 20.14 24.84
C GLY A 191 29.12 20.45 23.91
N SER A 192 29.14 19.98 22.65
CA SER A 192 28.06 20.24 21.69
C SER A 192 26.80 19.42 22.03
N LEU A 193 25.64 20.05 21.92
CA LEU A 193 24.34 19.42 22.07
C LEU A 193 23.62 19.49 20.73
N GLY A 194 23.51 18.36 20.04
CA GLY A 194 22.73 18.25 18.80
C GLY A 194 21.33 17.77 19.12
N ASP A 195 20.33 18.43 18.57
CA ASP A 195 18.93 18.04 18.68
C ASP A 195 18.26 17.99 17.29
N ASN A 196 17.02 17.51 17.23
CA ASN A 196 16.18 17.46 16.02
C ASN A 196 16.66 16.54 14.90
N TYR A 197 17.38 15.46 15.22
CA TYR A 197 17.75 14.42 14.24
C TYR A 197 16.56 13.49 13.97
N ASN A 198 15.74 13.78 12.96
CA ASN A 198 14.48 13.06 12.71
C ASN A 198 14.65 11.96 11.64
N LEU A 199 14.07 10.78 11.90
CA LEU A 199 14.10 9.64 10.97
C LEU A 199 12.68 9.14 10.67
N GLY A 200 12.21 9.34 9.43
CA GLY A 200 10.85 9.03 9.00
C GLY A 200 10.65 7.55 8.67
N ARG A 201 9.47 7.03 9.04
CA ARG A 201 9.02 5.66 8.74
C ARG A 201 7.59 5.68 8.24
N SER A 202 7.30 4.96 7.17
CA SER A 202 5.91 4.68 6.77
C SER A 202 5.59 3.19 6.87
N VAL A 203 4.31 2.87 7.01
CA VAL A 203 3.81 1.49 7.07
C VAL A 203 3.71 0.88 5.67
N VAL A 204 4.08 -0.38 5.53
CA VAL A 204 3.85 -1.13 4.29
C VAL A 204 2.42 -1.69 4.32
N LEU A 205 1.53 -1.10 3.53
CA LEU A 205 0.12 -1.51 3.49
C LEU A 205 -0.18 -2.37 2.26
N ASN A 206 -1.06 -3.34 2.45
CA ASN A 206 -1.53 -4.21 1.39
C ASN A 206 -3.06 -4.14 1.31
N LEU A 207 -3.61 -4.39 0.12
CA LEU A 207 -5.03 -4.55 -0.10
C LEU A 207 -5.28 -5.83 -0.89
N THR A 208 -6.09 -6.72 -0.37
CA THR A 208 -6.34 -8.03 -0.97
C THR A 208 -7.82 -8.36 -1.04
N GLY A 209 -8.16 -9.21 -2.00
CA GLY A 209 -9.52 -9.68 -2.21
C GLY A 209 -9.59 -10.85 -3.18
N ARG A 210 -10.80 -11.22 -3.56
CA ARG A 210 -11.09 -12.39 -4.39
C ARG A 210 -12.22 -12.12 -5.37
N ALA A 211 -12.18 -12.76 -6.54
CA ALA A 211 -13.32 -12.89 -7.43
C ALA A 211 -13.81 -14.34 -7.49
N PHE A 212 -15.11 -14.53 -7.47
CA PHE A 212 -15.74 -15.86 -7.47
C PHE A 212 -17.14 -15.82 -8.11
N LEU A 213 -17.59 -16.98 -8.56
CA LEU A 213 -18.92 -17.20 -9.12
C LEU A 213 -19.91 -17.51 -7.98
N ASP A 214 -20.65 -16.51 -7.58
CA ASP A 214 -21.69 -16.52 -6.55
C ASP A 214 -23.01 -17.02 -7.15
N ARG A 215 -23.24 -18.32 -7.12
CA ARG A 215 -24.41 -18.93 -7.80
C ARG A 215 -25.71 -18.74 -7.04
N ASN A 216 -25.65 -18.62 -5.71
CA ASN A 216 -26.80 -18.41 -4.84
C ASN A 216 -27.07 -16.92 -4.58
N ALA A 217 -26.21 -16.03 -5.08
CA ALA A 217 -26.35 -14.58 -5.03
C ALA A 217 -26.43 -14.01 -3.60
N ASP A 218 -25.73 -14.65 -2.65
CA ASP A 218 -25.71 -14.18 -1.27
C ASP A 218 -24.54 -13.23 -0.96
N GLY A 219 -23.69 -12.98 -1.95
CA GLY A 219 -22.56 -12.05 -1.89
C GLY A 219 -21.44 -12.54 -0.98
N ARG A 220 -21.46 -13.79 -0.51
CA ARG A 220 -20.44 -14.34 0.37
C ARG A 220 -19.69 -15.43 -0.36
N TYR A 221 -18.38 -15.49 -0.15
CA TYR A 221 -17.62 -16.62 -0.64
C TYR A 221 -17.91 -17.86 0.22
N GLN A 222 -18.33 -18.95 -0.40
CA GLN A 222 -18.33 -20.28 0.20
C GLN A 222 -17.34 -21.21 -0.52
N PRO A 223 -16.87 -22.27 0.15
CA PRO A 223 -15.99 -23.26 -0.50
C PRO A 223 -16.58 -23.93 -1.75
N SER A 224 -17.91 -23.93 -1.91
CA SER A 224 -18.60 -24.43 -3.10
C SER A 224 -18.55 -23.50 -4.30
N ASP A 225 -18.18 -22.24 -4.11
CA ASP A 225 -18.12 -21.28 -5.21
C ASP A 225 -16.94 -21.55 -6.13
N THR A 226 -17.17 -21.33 -7.42
CA THR A 226 -16.11 -21.41 -8.42
C THR A 226 -15.27 -20.15 -8.36
N LEU A 227 -13.96 -20.29 -8.11
CA LEU A 227 -13.02 -19.18 -8.11
C LEU A 227 -12.78 -18.67 -9.55
N LEU A 228 -12.67 -17.36 -9.72
CA LEU A 228 -12.54 -16.75 -11.05
C LEU A 228 -11.11 -16.20 -11.27
N PRO A 229 -10.22 -16.92 -11.98
CA PRO A 229 -8.94 -16.39 -12.43
C PRO A 229 -9.11 -15.40 -13.60
N GLY A 230 -8.13 -14.53 -13.80
CA GLY A 230 -8.10 -13.63 -14.96
C GLY A 230 -8.96 -12.37 -14.84
N VAL A 231 -9.63 -12.16 -13.69
CA VAL A 231 -10.41 -10.94 -13.42
C VAL A 231 -9.45 -9.77 -13.20
N ARG A 232 -9.55 -8.74 -14.04
CA ARG A 232 -8.78 -7.51 -13.88
C ARG A 232 -9.42 -6.65 -12.78
N VAL A 233 -8.61 -6.24 -11.82
CA VAL A 233 -8.95 -5.29 -10.76
C VAL A 233 -8.04 -4.07 -10.89
N THR A 234 -8.63 -2.89 -10.93
CA THR A 234 -7.91 -1.62 -10.93
C THR A 234 -8.07 -0.96 -9.56
N LEU A 235 -6.97 -0.52 -8.97
CA LEU A 235 -6.93 0.32 -7.79
C LEU A 235 -6.63 1.75 -8.21
N THR A 236 -7.42 2.70 -7.71
CA THR A 236 -7.20 4.15 -7.86
C THR A 236 -7.36 4.81 -6.50
N GLY A 237 -6.61 5.87 -6.22
CA GLY A 237 -6.75 6.59 -4.96
C GLY A 237 -5.76 7.74 -4.84
N MET A 238 -5.72 8.32 -3.65
CA MET A 238 -4.78 9.37 -3.27
C MET A 238 -4.10 8.96 -1.97
N SER A 239 -2.77 9.04 -1.92
CA SER A 239 -2.03 8.85 -0.68
C SER A 239 -2.27 10.01 0.29
N SER A 240 -1.91 9.87 1.56
CA SER A 240 -1.97 11.01 2.50
C SER A 240 -1.03 12.16 2.12
N ALA A 241 -0.03 11.89 1.26
CA ALA A 241 0.82 12.89 0.61
C ALA A 241 0.15 13.69 -0.51
N GLY A 242 -1.08 13.35 -0.87
CA GLY A 242 -1.73 13.92 -2.05
C GLY A 242 -1.27 13.31 -3.38
N GLN A 243 -0.46 12.23 -3.36
CA GLN A 243 -0.05 11.56 -4.59
C GLN A 243 -1.19 10.69 -5.14
N ALA A 244 -1.58 10.92 -6.39
CA ALA A 244 -2.52 10.04 -7.08
C ALA A 244 -1.86 8.68 -7.39
N ILE A 245 -2.52 7.59 -7.00
CA ILE A 245 -2.05 6.22 -7.19
C ILE A 245 -3.02 5.49 -8.13
N THR A 246 -2.49 4.82 -9.15
CA THR A 246 -3.24 3.90 -10.02
C THR A 246 -2.45 2.62 -10.21
N ARG A 247 -3.05 1.47 -9.92
CA ARG A 247 -2.44 0.14 -10.09
C ARG A 247 -3.44 -0.85 -10.67
N GLN A 248 -2.95 -1.95 -11.24
CA GLN A 248 -3.78 -3.05 -11.72
C GLN A 248 -3.28 -4.39 -11.19
N ALA A 249 -4.21 -5.28 -10.89
CA ALA A 249 -3.97 -6.66 -10.52
C ALA A 249 -4.90 -7.57 -11.33
N VAL A 250 -4.51 -8.84 -11.47
CA VAL A 250 -5.34 -9.88 -12.08
C VAL A 250 -5.48 -11.02 -11.10
N THR A 251 -6.68 -11.56 -10.94
CA THR A 251 -6.91 -12.68 -10.05
C THR A 251 -6.16 -13.94 -10.51
N ASN A 252 -5.50 -14.62 -9.57
CA ASN A 252 -4.79 -15.86 -9.83
C ASN A 252 -5.74 -17.08 -9.90
N ALA A 253 -5.17 -18.29 -10.05
CA ALA A 253 -5.94 -19.55 -10.09
C ALA A 253 -6.85 -19.78 -8.87
N ALA A 254 -6.53 -19.18 -7.73
CA ALA A 254 -7.36 -19.22 -6.53
C ALA A 254 -8.33 -18.02 -6.43
N GLY A 255 -8.57 -17.30 -7.53
CA GLY A 255 -9.43 -16.13 -7.61
C GLY A 255 -8.91 -14.92 -6.83
N ARG A 256 -7.70 -14.95 -6.25
CA ARG A 256 -7.17 -13.90 -5.36
C ARG A 256 -6.41 -12.83 -6.14
N TYR A 257 -6.56 -11.57 -5.73
CA TYR A 257 -5.74 -10.45 -6.18
C TYR A 257 -5.11 -9.74 -4.97
N ALA A 258 -4.02 -9.01 -5.20
CA ALA A 258 -3.35 -8.22 -4.18
C ALA A 258 -2.73 -6.96 -4.78
N PHE A 259 -2.82 -5.86 -4.05
CA PHE A 259 -2.01 -4.66 -4.21
C PHE A 259 -1.10 -4.58 -3.00
N ILE A 260 0.21 -4.69 -3.23
CA ILE A 260 1.21 -4.70 -2.15
C ILE A 260 1.98 -3.39 -2.10
N SER A 261 2.52 -3.04 -0.93
CA SER A 261 3.31 -1.82 -0.75
C SER A 261 2.57 -0.57 -1.25
N LEU A 262 1.35 -0.41 -0.77
CA LEU A 262 0.57 0.81 -0.92
C LEU A 262 0.99 1.80 0.17
N PRO A 263 1.17 3.08 -0.18
CA PRO A 263 1.21 4.15 0.81
C PRO A 263 -0.10 4.18 1.61
N ASP A 264 -0.07 4.87 2.74
CA ASP A 264 -1.31 5.27 3.40
C ASP A 264 -2.16 6.14 2.46
N GLY A 265 -3.47 6.21 2.70
CA GLY A 265 -4.38 6.99 1.88
C GLY A 265 -5.76 6.37 1.69
N ILE A 266 -6.55 7.02 0.84
CA ILE A 266 -7.92 6.62 0.54
C ILE A 266 -7.98 6.08 -0.88
N TYR A 267 -8.44 4.83 -1.00
CA TYR A 267 -8.43 4.08 -2.24
C TYR A 267 -9.84 3.59 -2.64
N GLN A 268 -9.92 3.23 -3.91
CA GLN A 268 -11.02 2.50 -4.52
C GLN A 268 -10.43 1.34 -5.31
N VAL A 269 -11.12 0.19 -5.28
CA VAL A 269 -10.90 -0.92 -6.22
C VAL A 269 -12.10 -1.09 -7.12
N ALA A 270 -11.87 -1.36 -8.40
CA ALA A 270 -12.90 -1.69 -9.37
C ALA A 270 -12.50 -2.92 -10.20
N ALA A 271 -13.42 -3.87 -10.36
CA ALA A 271 -13.19 -5.10 -11.11
C ALA A 271 -13.98 -5.12 -12.43
N GLN A 272 -13.42 -5.82 -13.42
CA GLN A 272 -14.12 -6.10 -14.67
C GLN A 272 -14.82 -7.45 -14.58
N ALA A 273 -16.03 -7.56 -15.15
CA ALA A 273 -16.73 -8.84 -15.19
C ALA A 273 -15.91 -9.87 -15.98
N ALA A 274 -15.81 -11.09 -15.45
CA ALA A 274 -15.24 -12.21 -16.18
C ALA A 274 -16.12 -12.56 -17.39
N SER A 275 -15.52 -13.10 -18.45
CA SER A 275 -16.27 -13.56 -19.61
C SER A 275 -17.39 -14.52 -19.21
N GLY A 276 -18.60 -14.30 -19.73
CA GLY A 276 -19.77 -15.14 -19.41
C GLY A 276 -20.33 -14.95 -18.01
N THR A 277 -20.01 -13.86 -17.31
CA THR A 277 -20.55 -13.54 -15.98
C THR A 277 -21.13 -12.13 -15.94
N VAL A 278 -21.93 -11.86 -14.92
CA VAL A 278 -22.40 -10.52 -14.55
C VAL A 278 -21.80 -10.18 -13.20
N ILE A 279 -20.99 -9.13 -13.14
CA ILE A 279 -20.44 -8.63 -11.87
C ILE A 279 -21.52 -7.98 -11.00
N THR A 280 -21.51 -8.28 -9.71
CA THR A 280 -22.46 -7.74 -8.74
C THR A 280 -21.83 -6.64 -7.89
N ARG A 281 -22.42 -6.38 -6.72
CA ARG A 281 -21.88 -5.43 -5.75
C ARG A 281 -20.61 -6.01 -5.14
N GLY A 282 -19.61 -5.15 -4.91
CA GLY A 282 -18.44 -5.55 -4.14
C GLY A 282 -18.80 -5.93 -2.69
N VAL A 283 -17.89 -6.63 -2.03
CA VAL A 283 -17.99 -6.99 -0.61
C VAL A 283 -16.95 -6.19 0.14
N VAL A 284 -17.40 -5.42 1.13
CA VAL A 284 -16.52 -4.57 1.93
C VAL A 284 -15.58 -5.44 2.78
N GLY A 285 -14.30 -5.11 2.75
CA GLY A 285 -13.26 -5.82 3.51
C GLY A 285 -13.05 -5.30 4.93
N SER A 286 -11.93 -5.74 5.51
CA SER A 286 -11.60 -5.58 6.94
C SER A 286 -11.45 -4.14 7.42
N VAL A 287 -11.09 -3.20 6.54
CA VAL A 287 -10.88 -1.78 6.90
C VAL A 287 -12.02 -0.88 6.44
N GLY A 288 -13.19 -1.47 6.16
CA GLY A 288 -14.38 -0.73 5.74
C GLY A 288 -14.33 -0.25 4.29
N GLY A 289 -15.16 0.75 3.99
CA GLY A 289 -15.38 1.29 2.65
C GLY A 289 -16.85 1.26 2.25
N SER A 290 -17.14 1.71 1.04
CA SER A 290 -18.47 1.73 0.44
C SER A 290 -18.50 0.87 -0.81
N ALA A 291 -19.31 -0.19 -0.79
CA ALA A 291 -19.44 -1.08 -1.93
C ALA A 291 -20.55 -0.64 -2.89
N GLU A 292 -20.18 -0.50 -4.16
CA GLU A 292 -21.06 -0.27 -5.30
C GLU A 292 -20.94 -1.42 -6.32
N MET A 293 -21.57 -1.26 -7.48
CA MET A 293 -21.38 -2.20 -8.57
C MET A 293 -19.94 -2.22 -9.05
N ALA A 294 -19.39 -3.42 -9.14
CA ALA A 294 -18.06 -3.63 -9.66
C ALA A 294 -16.97 -2.82 -8.95
N SER A 295 -17.25 -2.16 -7.83
CA SER A 295 -16.28 -1.31 -7.14
C SER A 295 -16.54 -1.19 -5.65
N ILE A 296 -15.48 -0.90 -4.91
CA ILE A 296 -15.49 -0.62 -3.49
C ILE A 296 -14.61 0.62 -3.28
N SER A 297 -15.19 1.71 -2.77
CA SER A 297 -14.53 3.01 -2.60
C SER A 297 -14.37 3.35 -1.12
N GLN A 298 -13.74 4.50 -0.82
CA GLN A 298 -13.52 4.99 0.55
C GLN A 298 -12.76 4.00 1.44
N ILE A 299 -11.83 3.24 0.85
CA ILE A 299 -11.00 2.28 1.56
C ILE A 299 -9.83 3.06 2.18
N ASN A 300 -9.89 3.30 3.48
CA ASN A 300 -8.86 4.05 4.20
C ASN A 300 -7.76 3.11 4.70
N LEU A 301 -6.65 3.04 3.95
CA LEU A 301 -5.44 2.33 4.35
C LEU A 301 -4.56 3.30 5.12
N GLY A 302 -4.21 2.97 6.36
CA GLY A 302 -3.46 3.87 7.24
C GLY A 302 -3.50 3.35 8.66
N ILE A 303 -4.09 4.11 9.59
CA ILE A 303 -4.31 3.66 10.98
C ILE A 303 -5.09 2.34 11.08
N SER A 304 -5.94 2.06 10.07
CA SER A 304 -6.73 0.83 9.97
C SER A 304 -5.90 -0.39 9.55
N GLY A 305 -4.65 -0.18 9.13
CA GLY A 305 -3.76 -1.21 8.64
C GLY A 305 -4.07 -1.66 7.20
N SER A 306 -3.58 -2.84 6.86
CA SER A 306 -3.83 -3.47 5.56
C SER A 306 -5.29 -3.92 5.41
N GLY A 307 -5.81 -3.84 4.19
CA GLY A 307 -7.15 -4.29 3.84
C GLY A 307 -7.18 -5.73 3.33
N VAL A 308 -8.08 -6.56 3.85
CA VAL A 308 -8.32 -7.92 3.36
C VAL A 308 -9.82 -8.17 3.14
N GLY A 309 -10.16 -9.06 2.20
CA GLY A 309 -11.56 -9.45 1.94
C GLY A 309 -12.37 -8.46 1.09
N TYR A 310 -11.70 -7.70 0.23
CA TYR A 310 -12.36 -6.82 -0.74
C TYR A 310 -12.81 -7.65 -1.96
N ASP A 311 -13.93 -8.33 -1.84
CA ASP A 311 -14.29 -9.38 -2.81
C ASP A 311 -15.27 -8.89 -3.90
N PHE A 312 -15.22 -9.56 -5.05
CA PHE A 312 -16.05 -9.31 -6.22
C PHE A 312 -16.83 -10.58 -6.61
N PRO A 313 -18.04 -10.77 -6.05
CA PRO A 313 -18.96 -11.80 -6.51
C PRO A 313 -19.43 -11.51 -7.93
N MET A 314 -19.62 -12.58 -8.69
CA MET A 314 -20.21 -12.54 -10.02
C MET A 314 -21.24 -13.64 -10.15
N ILE A 315 -22.34 -13.37 -10.83
CA ILE A 315 -23.43 -14.34 -11.04
C ILE A 315 -23.45 -14.80 -12.51
N PRO A 316 -24.00 -15.99 -12.81
CA PRO A 316 -24.30 -16.35 -14.19
C PRO A 316 -25.31 -15.38 -14.82
N PRO A 317 -25.16 -15.04 -16.11
CA PRO A 317 -26.08 -14.14 -16.79
C PRO A 317 -27.47 -14.74 -16.96
N SER A 318 -28.47 -13.87 -17.03
CA SER A 318 -29.82 -14.22 -17.45
C SER A 318 -30.03 -13.95 -18.94
N ARG A 319 -31.08 -14.54 -19.51
CA ARG A 319 -31.40 -14.45 -20.94
C ARG A 319 -32.90 -14.36 -21.17
N ILE A 320 -33.30 -13.58 -22.18
CA ILE A 320 -34.67 -13.56 -22.71
C ILE A 320 -34.64 -13.94 -24.20
N ALA A 321 -35.51 -14.84 -24.63
CA ALA A 321 -35.62 -15.25 -26.03
C ALA A 321 -37.06 -15.58 -26.44
N GLY A 322 -37.32 -15.46 -27.73
CA GLY A 322 -38.60 -15.79 -28.35
C GLY A 322 -38.52 -15.81 -29.86
N VAL A 323 -39.68 -15.88 -30.52
CA VAL A 323 -39.79 -15.86 -31.98
C VAL A 323 -40.83 -14.85 -32.46
N VAL A 324 -40.62 -14.29 -33.66
CA VAL A 324 -41.64 -13.58 -34.44
C VAL A 324 -42.08 -14.46 -35.60
N PHE A 325 -43.38 -14.64 -35.80
CA PHE A 325 -43.91 -15.54 -36.84
C PHE A 325 -45.17 -14.99 -37.50
N ASN A 326 -45.43 -15.44 -38.74
CA ASN A 326 -46.67 -15.14 -39.46
C ASN A 326 -47.81 -16.02 -38.93
N ASP A 327 -48.73 -15.42 -38.21
CA ASP A 327 -49.88 -16.08 -37.59
C ASP A 327 -51.02 -16.18 -38.61
N LEU A 328 -51.01 -17.28 -39.36
CA LEU A 328 -51.89 -17.50 -40.51
C LEU A 328 -53.33 -17.75 -40.08
N ASN A 329 -53.51 -18.40 -38.92
CA ASN A 329 -54.82 -18.74 -38.38
C ASN A 329 -55.29 -17.78 -37.26
N ARG A 330 -54.46 -16.79 -36.89
CA ARG A 330 -54.76 -15.73 -35.91
C ARG A 330 -55.01 -16.24 -34.50
N ASN A 331 -54.41 -17.38 -34.12
CA ASN A 331 -54.59 -17.97 -32.80
C ASN A 331 -53.51 -17.54 -31.79
N GLY A 332 -52.51 -16.76 -32.22
CA GLY A 332 -51.45 -16.24 -31.36
C GLY A 332 -50.44 -17.27 -30.87
N VAL A 333 -50.47 -18.50 -31.40
CA VAL A 333 -49.56 -19.59 -31.07
C VAL A 333 -48.88 -20.04 -32.34
N ARG A 334 -47.55 -20.18 -32.33
CA ARG A 334 -46.83 -20.68 -33.51
C ARG A 334 -47.17 -22.15 -33.77
N ASN A 335 -47.84 -22.41 -34.89
CA ASN A 335 -48.25 -23.73 -35.36
C ASN A 335 -47.31 -24.24 -36.47
N PRO A 336 -47.32 -25.55 -36.78
CA PRO A 336 -46.67 -26.06 -37.98
C PRO A 336 -47.12 -25.31 -39.24
N GLY A 337 -46.17 -24.90 -40.08
CA GLY A 337 -46.44 -24.09 -41.28
C GLY A 337 -46.40 -22.58 -41.06
N GLU A 338 -46.40 -22.10 -39.82
CA GLU A 338 -46.25 -20.67 -39.50
C GLU A 338 -44.78 -20.28 -39.41
N LEU A 339 -44.28 -19.77 -40.54
CA LEU A 339 -42.88 -19.41 -40.72
C LEU A 339 -42.50 -18.21 -39.85
N GLY A 340 -41.26 -18.22 -39.39
CA GLY A 340 -40.68 -17.08 -38.70
C GLY A 340 -40.45 -15.90 -39.65
N ILE A 341 -40.46 -14.69 -39.10
CA ILE A 341 -40.19 -13.47 -39.86
C ILE A 341 -38.82 -12.93 -39.47
N ALA A 342 -37.92 -12.87 -40.45
CA ALA A 342 -36.59 -12.28 -40.30
C ALA A 342 -36.63 -10.75 -40.26
N ASN A 343 -35.55 -10.14 -39.77
CA ASN A 343 -35.33 -8.69 -39.81
C ASN A 343 -36.35 -7.85 -39.03
N VAL A 344 -37.05 -8.45 -38.07
CA VAL A 344 -37.95 -7.75 -37.16
C VAL A 344 -37.15 -7.19 -36.00
N ILE A 345 -37.28 -5.89 -35.75
CA ILE A 345 -36.64 -5.24 -34.61
C ILE A 345 -37.43 -5.55 -33.35
N ILE A 346 -36.78 -6.20 -32.40
CA ILE A 346 -37.25 -6.40 -31.04
C ILE A 346 -36.53 -5.41 -30.14
N THR A 347 -37.27 -4.68 -29.31
CA THR A 347 -36.72 -3.75 -28.32
C THR A 347 -36.96 -4.30 -26.93
N LEU A 348 -35.90 -4.38 -26.14
CA LEU A 348 -35.94 -4.65 -24.70
C LEU A 348 -35.76 -3.33 -23.97
N THR A 349 -36.70 -2.95 -23.11
CA THR A 349 -36.56 -1.85 -22.15
C THR A 349 -36.76 -2.35 -20.73
N GLY A 350 -36.45 -1.54 -19.73
CA GLY A 350 -36.74 -1.86 -18.33
C GLY A 350 -35.68 -1.35 -17.37
N ASN A 351 -35.62 -1.94 -16.19
CA ASN A 351 -34.62 -1.63 -15.17
C ASN A 351 -34.00 -2.94 -14.67
N ASP A 352 -32.68 -2.96 -14.51
CA ASP A 352 -32.00 -4.07 -13.85
C ASP A 352 -32.29 -4.11 -12.32
N ASP A 353 -31.73 -5.10 -11.63
CA ASP A 353 -31.77 -5.32 -10.17
C ASP A 353 -31.29 -4.13 -9.33
N LEU A 354 -30.75 -3.09 -9.97
CA LEU A 354 -30.19 -1.90 -9.35
C LEU A 354 -30.95 -0.65 -9.76
N GLY A 355 -32.07 -0.80 -10.45
CA GLY A 355 -32.88 0.31 -10.93
C GLY A 355 -32.29 1.01 -12.16
N ARG A 356 -31.20 0.54 -12.77
CA ARG A 356 -30.61 1.19 -13.95
C ARG A 356 -31.42 0.88 -15.19
N SER A 357 -31.77 1.92 -15.94
CA SER A 357 -32.53 1.77 -17.18
C SER A 357 -31.73 1.00 -18.23
N VAL A 358 -32.34 -0.06 -18.75
CA VAL A 358 -31.81 -0.87 -19.86
C VAL A 358 -32.63 -0.56 -21.12
N ARG A 359 -31.94 -0.37 -22.24
CA ARG A 359 -32.54 -0.35 -23.58
C ARG A 359 -31.64 -1.10 -24.55
N ARG A 360 -32.13 -2.16 -25.16
CA ARG A 360 -31.42 -2.98 -26.16
C ARG A 360 -32.32 -3.28 -27.33
N GLN A 361 -31.70 -3.61 -28.48
CA GLN A 361 -32.40 -4.12 -29.64
C GLN A 361 -31.79 -5.44 -30.09
N ALA A 362 -32.64 -6.32 -30.59
CA ALA A 362 -32.28 -7.53 -31.30
C ALA A 362 -33.03 -7.54 -32.64
N VAL A 363 -32.45 -8.19 -33.64
CA VAL A 363 -33.08 -8.38 -34.95
C VAL A 363 -33.34 -9.87 -35.11
N THR A 364 -34.55 -10.24 -35.53
CA THR A 364 -34.89 -11.65 -35.69
C THR A 364 -34.09 -12.29 -36.82
N ALA A 365 -33.61 -13.51 -36.57
CA ALA A 365 -32.94 -14.35 -37.56
C ALA A 365 -33.93 -14.88 -38.62
N ALA A 366 -33.42 -15.61 -39.61
CA ALA A 366 -34.20 -16.17 -40.72
C ALA A 366 -35.40 -17.02 -40.27
N ASP A 367 -35.27 -17.71 -39.14
CA ASP A 367 -36.30 -18.56 -38.54
C ASP A 367 -37.25 -17.81 -37.59
N GLY A 368 -37.10 -16.48 -37.51
CA GLY A 368 -37.86 -15.59 -36.64
C GLY A 368 -37.34 -15.46 -35.21
N SER A 369 -36.29 -16.20 -34.84
CA SER A 369 -35.77 -16.20 -33.46
C SER A 369 -35.04 -14.91 -33.09
N TYR A 370 -35.16 -14.51 -31.83
CA TYR A 370 -34.38 -13.43 -31.24
C TYR A 370 -33.94 -13.78 -29.81
N ALA A 371 -32.89 -13.14 -29.34
CA ALA A 371 -32.43 -13.28 -27.97
C ALA A 371 -31.76 -12.01 -27.43
N PHE A 372 -31.85 -11.83 -26.12
CA PHE A 372 -31.09 -10.89 -25.32
C PHE A 372 -30.29 -11.69 -24.29
N ASP A 373 -29.01 -11.90 -24.58
CA ASP A 373 -28.07 -12.57 -23.69
C ASP A 373 -27.38 -11.59 -22.74
N ASN A 374 -26.70 -12.13 -21.71
CA ASN A 374 -25.93 -11.34 -20.75
C ASN A 374 -26.76 -10.25 -20.06
N LEU A 375 -27.99 -10.61 -19.66
CA LEU A 375 -28.87 -9.74 -18.89
C LEU A 375 -28.62 -9.94 -17.40
N ARG A 376 -28.80 -8.86 -16.64
CA ARG A 376 -28.94 -8.94 -15.18
C ARG A 376 -30.34 -9.40 -14.84
N SER A 377 -30.57 -9.79 -13.58
CA SER A 377 -31.92 -9.83 -13.05
C SER A 377 -32.54 -8.44 -13.08
N GLY A 378 -33.88 -8.34 -13.11
CA GLY A 378 -34.57 -7.06 -13.19
C GLY A 378 -35.99 -7.18 -13.70
N SER A 379 -36.58 -6.03 -14.00
CA SER A 379 -37.92 -5.92 -14.59
C SER A 379 -37.79 -5.38 -16.00
N TYR A 380 -38.20 -6.19 -16.97
CA TYR A 380 -38.01 -5.91 -18.38
C TYR A 380 -39.35 -5.84 -19.12
N PHE A 381 -39.33 -5.16 -20.26
CA PHE A 381 -40.42 -5.08 -21.21
C PHE A 381 -39.85 -5.34 -22.61
N VAL A 382 -40.38 -6.36 -23.28
CA VAL A 382 -40.01 -6.73 -24.64
C VAL A 382 -41.12 -6.27 -25.58
N SER A 383 -40.76 -5.59 -26.67
CA SER A 383 -41.71 -5.21 -27.71
C SER A 383 -41.13 -5.44 -29.10
N ARG A 384 -41.99 -5.45 -30.11
CA ARG A 384 -41.59 -5.54 -31.51
C ARG A 384 -41.96 -4.26 -32.25
N THR A 385 -41.20 -3.95 -33.28
CA THR A 385 -41.66 -3.10 -34.38
C THR A 385 -42.42 -3.97 -35.38
N VAL A 386 -43.64 -3.58 -35.76
CA VAL A 386 -44.42 -4.32 -36.76
C VAL A 386 -43.74 -4.17 -38.12
N PRO A 387 -43.39 -5.27 -38.81
CA PRO A 387 -42.74 -5.20 -40.12
C PRO A 387 -43.71 -4.70 -41.21
N THR A 388 -43.17 -4.03 -42.24
CA THR A 388 -43.95 -3.54 -43.39
C THR A 388 -44.71 -4.68 -44.06
N GLY A 389 -45.98 -4.43 -44.40
CA GLY A 389 -46.85 -5.46 -44.99
C GLY A 389 -47.51 -6.39 -43.99
N TYR A 390 -47.31 -6.18 -42.69
CA TYR A 390 -47.96 -6.93 -41.62
C TYR A 390 -48.76 -6.02 -40.68
N GLN A 391 -49.71 -6.61 -39.98
CA GLN A 391 -50.38 -6.05 -38.81
C GLN A 391 -49.88 -6.76 -37.54
N ALA A 392 -49.97 -6.06 -36.40
CA ALA A 392 -49.69 -6.64 -35.10
C ALA A 392 -50.68 -7.77 -34.78
N GLY A 393 -50.18 -8.97 -34.51
CA GLY A 393 -50.93 -10.07 -33.91
C GLY A 393 -50.75 -10.13 -32.39
N ALA A 394 -51.05 -11.29 -31.79
CA ALA A 394 -50.87 -11.50 -30.36
C ALA A 394 -49.40 -11.36 -29.90
N ALA A 395 -49.21 -11.09 -28.61
CA ALA A 395 -47.96 -11.27 -27.90
C ALA A 395 -48.18 -12.37 -26.85
N LYS A 396 -47.34 -13.40 -26.85
CA LYS A 396 -47.50 -14.57 -25.99
C LYS A 396 -46.43 -14.56 -24.89
N VAL A 397 -46.89 -14.54 -23.64
CA VAL A 397 -46.03 -14.65 -22.46
C VAL A 397 -45.27 -15.98 -22.46
N GLY A 398 -43.99 -15.89 -22.09
CA GLY A 398 -43.06 -17.01 -22.11
C GLY A 398 -42.98 -17.80 -20.81
N SER A 399 -41.88 -18.56 -20.67
CA SER A 399 -41.66 -19.55 -19.61
C SER A 399 -41.62 -18.98 -18.18
N LEU A 400 -41.31 -17.70 -18.01
CA LEU A 400 -41.30 -17.03 -16.71
C LEU A 400 -42.56 -16.17 -16.49
N GLY A 401 -43.59 -16.36 -17.32
CA GLY A 401 -44.81 -15.58 -17.26
C GLY A 401 -44.59 -14.11 -17.64
N GLY A 402 -45.42 -13.24 -17.08
CA GLY A 402 -45.41 -11.81 -17.36
C GLY A 402 -46.80 -11.26 -17.66
N MET A 403 -46.85 -10.04 -18.16
CA MET A 403 -48.08 -9.36 -18.54
C MET A 403 -47.95 -8.73 -19.92
N VAL A 404 -48.94 -8.97 -20.78
CA VAL A 404 -49.04 -8.30 -22.08
C VAL A 404 -49.58 -6.89 -21.87
N ARG A 405 -48.91 -5.88 -22.42
CA ARG A 405 -49.37 -4.49 -22.41
C ARG A 405 -48.88 -3.76 -23.65
N ASN A 406 -49.75 -2.98 -24.30
CA ASN A 406 -49.43 -2.18 -25.49
C ASN A 406 -48.71 -2.99 -26.59
N GLY A 407 -49.10 -4.25 -26.80
CA GLY A 407 -48.49 -5.13 -27.81
C GLY A 407 -47.10 -5.67 -27.47
N GLY A 408 -46.55 -5.36 -26.29
CA GLY A 408 -45.33 -5.95 -25.75
C GLY A 408 -45.59 -6.80 -24.50
N ILE A 409 -44.52 -7.34 -23.90
CA ILE A 409 -44.56 -8.25 -22.76
C ILE A 409 -43.65 -7.73 -21.65
N GLY A 410 -44.24 -7.38 -20.50
CA GLY A 410 -43.51 -7.11 -19.27
C GLY A 410 -43.23 -8.40 -18.50
N LEU A 411 -42.01 -8.58 -17.98
CA LEU A 411 -41.59 -9.73 -17.21
C LEU A 411 -40.59 -9.34 -16.11
N SER A 412 -40.53 -10.15 -15.05
CA SER A 412 -39.42 -10.11 -14.09
C SER A 412 -38.45 -11.24 -14.42
N LEU A 413 -37.16 -10.91 -14.48
CA LEU A 413 -36.09 -11.84 -14.75
C LEU A 413 -35.28 -12.04 -13.47
N GLY A 414 -35.23 -13.27 -12.97
CA GLY A 414 -34.38 -13.64 -11.84
C GLY A 414 -32.91 -13.75 -12.23
N ILE A 415 -32.07 -14.09 -11.25
CA ILE A 415 -30.64 -14.37 -11.45
C ILE A 415 -30.48 -15.69 -12.22
N ALA A 416 -29.48 -15.77 -13.10
CA ALA A 416 -29.18 -16.95 -13.92
C ALA A 416 -30.40 -17.57 -14.64
N SER A 417 -31.40 -16.74 -14.95
CA SER A 417 -32.71 -17.19 -15.41
C SER A 417 -32.79 -17.21 -16.92
N THR A 418 -33.42 -18.25 -17.48
CA THR A 418 -33.64 -18.37 -18.92
C THR A 418 -35.12 -18.20 -19.24
N ALA A 419 -35.49 -16.98 -19.66
CA ALA A 419 -36.81 -16.65 -20.19
C ALA A 419 -36.88 -17.06 -21.67
N GLN A 420 -37.78 -17.98 -22.01
CA GLN A 420 -37.97 -18.50 -23.37
C GLN A 420 -39.43 -18.34 -23.81
N ARG A 421 -39.67 -18.40 -25.12
CA ARG A 421 -41.02 -18.37 -25.73
C ARG A 421 -41.78 -17.06 -25.49
N TYR A 422 -41.07 -15.94 -25.43
CA TYR A 422 -41.66 -14.61 -25.45
C TYR A 422 -42.01 -14.24 -26.90
N ASP A 423 -43.09 -14.81 -27.39
CA ASP A 423 -43.35 -14.87 -28.83
C ASP A 423 -44.28 -13.76 -29.31
N PHE A 424 -44.13 -13.42 -30.58
CA PHE A 424 -44.82 -12.31 -31.21
C PHE A 424 -45.43 -12.74 -32.55
N ALA A 425 -46.75 -12.81 -32.61
CA ALA A 425 -47.47 -13.03 -33.86
C ALA A 425 -47.56 -11.75 -34.69
N VAL A 426 -47.42 -11.87 -36.00
CA VAL A 426 -47.77 -10.84 -36.97
C VAL A 426 -48.69 -11.44 -38.03
N ILE A 427 -49.61 -10.65 -38.57
CA ILE A 427 -50.59 -11.12 -39.56
C ILE A 427 -50.29 -10.42 -40.88
N GLN A 428 -49.99 -11.18 -41.93
CA GLN A 428 -49.71 -10.62 -43.24
C GLN A 428 -50.93 -9.88 -43.80
N VAL A 429 -50.73 -8.64 -44.26
CA VAL A 429 -51.77 -7.86 -44.94
C VAL A 429 -51.82 -8.32 -46.39
N VAL A 430 -52.89 -9.01 -46.76
CA VAL A 430 -53.16 -9.33 -48.17
C VAL A 430 -53.82 -8.10 -48.80
N PRO A 431 -53.25 -7.51 -49.87
CA PRO A 431 -53.95 -6.46 -50.61
C PRO A 431 -55.27 -7.00 -51.16
N PRO A 432 -56.35 -6.19 -51.23
CA PRO A 432 -57.58 -6.65 -51.86
C PRO A 432 -57.28 -7.05 -53.32
N THR A 433 -57.57 -8.31 -53.65
CA THR A 433 -57.55 -8.77 -55.05
C THR A 433 -58.60 -7.98 -55.82
N SER A 434 -58.16 -7.14 -56.76
CA SER A 434 -59.04 -6.52 -57.74
C SER A 434 -59.56 -7.60 -58.69
N THR A 435 -60.72 -8.16 -58.41
CA THR A 435 -61.43 -9.03 -59.36
C THR A 435 -62.00 -8.14 -60.47
N VAL A 436 -61.30 -8.05 -61.60
CA VAL A 436 -61.85 -7.44 -62.82
C VAL A 436 -62.85 -8.42 -63.43
N LEU A 437 -64.15 -8.17 -63.26
CA LEU A 437 -65.20 -8.84 -64.02
C LEU A 437 -65.19 -8.30 -65.46
N SER A 438 -64.51 -8.99 -66.39
CA SER A 438 -64.64 -8.69 -67.81
C SER A 438 -65.99 -9.22 -68.32
N LYS A 439 -66.95 -8.33 -68.55
CA LYS A 439 -68.18 -8.63 -69.30
C LYS A 439 -67.81 -8.84 -70.77
N ARG A 440 -67.84 -10.08 -71.27
CA ARG A 440 -67.90 -10.34 -72.72
C ARG A 440 -69.34 -10.07 -73.18
N ARG A 441 -69.55 -9.03 -73.99
CA ARG A 441 -70.77 -8.91 -74.80
C ARG A 441 -70.67 -9.92 -75.94
N TYR A 442 -71.57 -10.89 -75.98
CA TYR A 442 -71.88 -11.62 -77.20
C TYR A 442 -72.64 -10.67 -78.13
N ILE A 443 -72.14 -10.49 -79.35
CA ILE A 443 -72.90 -9.92 -80.47
C ILE A 443 -73.49 -11.13 -81.19
N ALA A 444 -74.81 -11.14 -81.37
CA ALA A 444 -75.54 -12.06 -82.24
C ALA A 444 -75.75 -11.38 -83.60
#